data_AF-A0A0C3F7M1-F1
#
_entry.id   AF-A0A0C3F7M1-F1
#
_cell.length_a   1.000
_cell.length_b   1.000
_cell.length_c   1.000
_cell.angle_alpha   90.00
_cell.angle_beta   90.00
_cell.angle_gamma   90.00
#
_symmetry.space_group_name_H-M   'P 1'
#
loop_
_entity.id
_entity.type
_entity.pdbx_description
1 polymer ?
#
loop_
_entity_poly.entity_id
_entity_poly.type
_entity_poly.pdbx_seq_one_letter_code
_entity_poly.pdbx_strand_id
1 'polypeptide(L)'
;QNHLDEMGKGAYACARHGAFVPHSVVSFQKGEWQINMDYSICQALKQFPWHQRVLVIYDICCQWIIHFRERVSESEFLALWDSMEITGTVGKWHLAAHIPECFPKFSLNFVEGTGEVEGEILETLWSGMDEIAAMAQAMLITHHQEVVDDHMNDSNWCKMI
;
A
#
# COMPACT_ATOMS: atom_id res chain seq x y z
N GLN A 1 -24.46 2.00 -17.15
CA GLN A 1 -23.68 1.64 -15.95
C GLN A 1 -22.70 0.58 -16.40
N ASN A 2 -21.42 0.93 -16.53
CA ASN A 2 -20.41 -0.05 -16.92
C ASN A 2 -20.23 -1.00 -15.73
N HIS A 3 -20.59 -2.27 -15.89
CA HIS A 3 -20.33 -3.34 -14.93
C HIS A 3 -18.82 -3.61 -14.92
N LEU A 4 -18.05 -2.75 -14.26
CA LEU A 4 -16.66 -3.03 -13.93
C LEU A 4 -16.64 -3.64 -12.54
N ASP A 5 -16.14 -4.87 -12.44
CA ASP A 5 -16.02 -5.60 -11.17
C ASP A 5 -14.91 -5.01 -10.27
N GLU A 6 -13.99 -4.25 -10.86
CA GLU A 6 -12.85 -3.59 -10.20
C GLU A 6 -12.59 -2.22 -10.84
N MET A 7 -12.36 -1.19 -10.02
CA MET A 7 -12.01 0.17 -10.48
C MET A 7 -10.57 0.58 -10.17
N GLY A 8 -9.81 -0.25 -9.46
CA GLY A 8 -8.42 -0.01 -9.13
C GLY A 8 -7.89 -1.05 -8.14
N LYS A 9 -6.59 -0.95 -7.83
CA LYS A 9 -5.91 -1.80 -6.85
C LYS A 9 -5.15 -0.95 -5.84
N GLY A 10 -5.09 -1.45 -4.61
CA GLY A 10 -4.18 -0.98 -3.57
C GLY A 10 -3.20 -2.09 -3.22
N ALA A 11 -1.98 -1.73 -2.81
CA ALA A 11 -0.99 -2.68 -2.33
C ALA A 11 -0.01 -1.97 -1.39
N TYR A 12 0.78 -2.76 -0.65
CA TYR A 12 1.97 -2.25 0.03
C TYR A 12 3.21 -2.85 -0.62
N ALA A 13 4.27 -2.06 -0.69
CA ALA A 13 5.58 -2.49 -1.17
C ALA A 13 6.67 -2.01 -0.22
N CYS A 14 7.81 -2.72 -0.22
CA CYS A 14 8.99 -2.30 0.49
C CYS A 14 9.55 -1.02 -0.14
N ALA A 15 9.50 0.10 0.58
CA ALA A 15 10.00 1.38 0.10
C ALA A 15 11.50 1.38 -0.25
N ARG A 16 12.28 0.42 0.28
CA ARG A 16 13.72 0.29 -0.01
C ARG A 16 14.02 -0.56 -1.23
N HIS A 17 13.38 -1.72 -1.32
CA HIS A 17 13.72 -2.74 -2.33
C HIS A 17 12.74 -2.76 -3.50
N GLY A 18 11.59 -2.10 -3.40
CA GLY A 18 10.55 -2.14 -4.44
C GLY A 18 9.86 -3.49 -4.59
N ALA A 19 9.92 -4.37 -3.59
CA ALA A 19 9.19 -5.63 -3.60
C ALA A 19 7.76 -5.43 -3.06
N PHE A 20 6.75 -5.89 -3.78
CA PHE A 20 5.38 -5.98 -3.26
C PHE A 20 5.34 -6.87 -2.03
N VAL A 21 4.60 -6.45 -1.00
CA VAL A 21 4.41 -7.26 0.20
C VAL A 21 3.37 -8.34 -0.09
N PRO A 22 3.68 -9.63 0.14
CA PRO A 22 2.74 -10.72 -0.05
C PRO A 22 1.43 -10.49 0.70
N HIS A 23 0.31 -10.90 0.09
CA HIS A 23 -1.04 -10.80 0.65
C HIS A 23 -1.55 -9.37 0.93
N SER A 24 -0.85 -8.34 0.48
CA SER A 24 -1.27 -6.94 0.68
C SER A 24 -2.08 -6.38 -0.49
N VAL A 25 -2.14 -7.05 -1.63
CA VAL A 25 -2.83 -6.53 -2.83
C VAL A 25 -4.35 -6.66 -2.65
N VAL A 26 -5.08 -5.57 -2.86
CA VAL A 26 -6.53 -5.49 -2.72
C VAL A 26 -7.16 -4.83 -3.95
N SER A 27 -8.31 -5.35 -4.36
CA SER A 27 -9.12 -4.74 -5.42
C SER A 27 -10.13 -3.76 -4.83
N PHE A 28 -10.27 -2.59 -5.46
CA PHE A 28 -11.24 -1.57 -5.11
C PHE A 28 -12.52 -1.75 -5.93
N GLN A 29 -13.63 -2.01 -5.25
CA GLN A 29 -14.96 -2.13 -5.89
C GLN A 29 -15.52 -0.75 -6.25
N LYS A 30 -15.20 0.29 -5.46
CA LYS A 30 -15.65 1.65 -5.74
C LYS A 30 -14.74 2.74 -5.17
N GLY A 31 -13.71 3.10 -5.91
CA GLY A 31 -12.73 4.08 -5.43
C GLY A 31 -11.96 3.55 -4.23
N GLU A 32 -11.03 4.35 -3.73
CA GLU A 32 -10.14 3.92 -2.65
C GLU A 32 -10.82 4.03 -1.29
N TRP A 33 -11.37 2.91 -0.82
CA TRP A 33 -11.98 2.84 0.51
C TRP A 33 -10.93 2.48 1.55
N GLN A 34 -10.95 3.22 2.66
CA GLN A 34 -10.01 3.02 3.76
C GLN A 34 -10.08 1.59 4.33
N ILE A 35 -11.24 0.92 4.30
CA ILE A 35 -11.37 -0.46 4.76
C ILE A 35 -10.52 -1.45 3.96
N ASN A 36 -10.37 -1.24 2.65
CA ASN A 36 -9.53 -2.08 1.80
C ASN A 36 -8.06 -1.85 2.15
N MET A 37 -7.68 -0.60 2.41
CA MET A 37 -6.31 -0.25 2.84
C MET A 37 -6.00 -0.74 4.25
N ASP A 38 -6.96 -0.71 5.18
CA ASP A 38 -6.81 -1.26 6.53
C ASP A 38 -6.55 -2.77 6.48
N TYR A 39 -7.33 -3.50 5.67
CA TYR A 39 -7.09 -4.92 5.43
C TYR A 39 -5.70 -5.14 4.83
N SER A 40 -5.37 -4.41 3.78
CA SER A 40 -4.11 -4.49 3.05
C SER A 40 -2.90 -4.32 3.98
N ILE A 41 -2.87 -3.28 4.83
CA ILE A 41 -1.74 -3.04 5.74
C ILE A 41 -1.69 -4.07 6.86
N CYS A 42 -2.83 -4.51 7.38
CA CYS A 42 -2.85 -5.54 8.42
C CYS A 42 -2.27 -6.86 7.89
N GLN A 43 -2.60 -7.25 6.64
CA GLN A 43 -2.00 -8.43 6.02
C GLN A 43 -0.52 -8.25 5.71
N ALA A 44 -0.13 -7.06 5.25
CA ALA A 44 1.28 -6.72 5.02
C ALA A 44 2.12 -6.87 6.29
N LEU A 45 1.65 -6.33 7.42
CA LEU A 45 2.38 -6.34 8.68
C LEU A 45 2.45 -7.73 9.33
N LYS A 46 1.47 -8.60 9.08
CA LYS A 46 1.53 -10.02 9.50
C LYS A 46 2.70 -10.78 8.88
N GLN A 47 3.21 -10.34 7.73
CA GLN A 47 4.41 -10.95 7.11
C GLN A 47 5.70 -10.63 7.88
N PHE A 48 5.66 -9.66 8.80
CA PHE A 48 6.82 -9.11 9.48
C PHE A 48 6.66 -9.08 11.02
N PRO A 49 6.32 -10.21 11.67
CA PRO A 49 5.88 -10.25 13.08
C PRO A 49 6.92 -9.77 14.10
N TRP A 50 8.20 -9.74 13.72
CA TRP A 50 9.30 -9.35 14.60
C TRP A 50 9.60 -7.83 14.58
N HIS A 51 8.92 -7.07 13.71
CA HIS A 51 9.18 -5.64 13.56
C HIS A 51 8.37 -4.83 14.57
N GLN A 52 9.07 -4.07 15.41
CA GLN A 52 8.44 -3.22 16.42
C GLN A 52 8.15 -1.81 15.92
N ARG A 53 8.86 -1.34 14.89
CA ARG A 53 8.72 0.00 14.32
C ARG A 53 8.45 -0.10 12.84
N VAL A 54 7.39 0.57 12.39
CA VAL A 54 6.89 0.51 11.03
C VAL A 54 6.69 1.93 10.52
N LEU A 55 7.25 2.22 9.35
CA LEU A 55 6.95 3.42 8.58
C LEU A 55 5.93 3.06 7.51
N VAL A 56 4.81 3.76 7.50
CA VAL A 56 3.81 3.69 6.43
C VAL A 56 3.92 4.98 5.61
N ILE A 57 4.11 4.83 4.30
CA ILE A 57 4.10 5.93 3.34
C ILE A 57 2.82 5.78 2.53
N TYR A 58 1.96 6.80 2.56
CA TYR A 58 0.68 6.77 1.88
C TYR A 58 0.18 8.19 1.58
N ASP A 59 -0.38 8.41 0.40
CA ASP A 59 -0.74 9.73 -0.13
C ASP A 59 -1.64 10.50 0.84
N ILE A 60 -2.68 9.84 1.33
CA ILE A 60 -3.63 10.42 2.27
C ILE A 60 -3.37 9.95 3.71
N CYS A 61 -2.12 9.59 4.04
CA CYS A 61 -1.77 9.11 5.37
C CYS A 61 -2.19 10.10 6.47
N CYS A 62 -2.14 11.41 6.19
CA CYS A 62 -2.53 12.45 7.14
C CYS A 62 -4.01 12.40 7.55
N GLN A 63 -4.86 11.76 6.75
CA GLN A 63 -6.28 11.52 7.07
C GLN A 63 -6.48 10.09 7.57
N TRP A 64 -5.88 9.13 6.87
CA TRP A 64 -6.11 7.71 7.09
C TRP A 64 -5.61 7.23 8.47
N ILE A 65 -4.41 7.66 8.89
CA ILE A 65 -3.76 7.10 10.09
C ILE A 65 -4.45 7.51 11.40
N ILE A 66 -5.18 8.65 11.39
CA ILE A 66 -5.84 9.21 12.57
C ILE A 66 -6.81 8.20 13.19
N HIS A 67 -7.59 7.52 12.35
CA HIS A 67 -8.62 6.57 12.78
C HIS A 67 -8.22 5.11 12.50
N PHE A 68 -7.01 4.85 12.00
CA PHE A 68 -6.62 3.51 11.61
C PHE A 68 -6.67 2.51 12.77
N ARG A 69 -6.08 2.86 13.92
CA ARG A 69 -6.09 1.98 15.10
C ARG A 69 -7.49 1.75 15.66
N GLU A 70 -8.32 2.78 15.65
CA GLU A 70 -9.72 2.71 16.05
C GLU A 70 -10.47 1.71 15.15
N ARG A 71 -10.40 1.88 13.82
CA ARG A 71 -11.01 0.97 12.84
C ARG A 71 -10.53 -0.48 12.97
N VAL A 72 -9.25 -0.69 13.25
CA VAL A 72 -8.71 -2.04 13.50
C VAL A 72 -9.28 -2.62 14.79
N SER A 73 -9.36 -1.83 15.87
CA SER A 73 -9.87 -2.30 17.17
C SER A 73 -11.36 -2.63 17.16
N GLU A 74 -12.14 -1.95 16.32
CA GLU A 74 -13.58 -2.18 16.14
C GLU A 74 -13.89 -3.34 15.18
N SER A 75 -12.88 -3.84 14.45
CA SER A 75 -13.06 -4.91 13.47
C SER A 75 -12.82 -6.29 14.08
N GLU A 76 -13.73 -7.23 13.80
CA GLU A 76 -13.55 -8.65 14.18
C GLU A 76 -12.54 -9.39 13.29
N PHE A 77 -12.16 -8.81 12.14
CA PHE A 77 -11.35 -9.47 11.11
C PHE A 77 -9.92 -8.92 11.01
N LEU A 78 -9.67 -7.73 11.55
CA LEU A 78 -8.38 -7.08 11.52
C LEU A 78 -7.67 -7.25 12.86
N ALA A 79 -6.35 -7.38 12.80
CA ALA A 79 -5.52 -7.52 13.99
C ALA A 79 -4.16 -6.90 13.73
N LEU A 80 -3.67 -6.19 14.74
CA LEU A 80 -2.33 -5.65 14.82
C LEU A 80 -1.73 -6.01 16.18
N TRP A 81 -0.41 -5.94 16.25
CA TRP A 81 0.33 -6.16 17.49
C TRP A 81 0.28 -4.86 18.30
N ASP A 82 -0.20 -4.92 19.54
CA ASP A 82 -0.35 -3.72 20.38
C ASP A 82 0.98 -2.98 20.59
N SER A 83 2.09 -3.71 20.65
CA SER A 83 3.43 -3.15 20.84
C SER A 83 4.04 -2.54 19.58
N MET A 84 3.38 -2.64 18.43
CA MET A 84 3.92 -2.14 17.17
C MET A 84 3.74 -0.63 17.07
N GLU A 85 4.83 0.10 16.92
CA GLU A 85 4.84 1.54 16.69
C GLU A 85 4.71 1.81 15.18
N ILE A 86 3.68 2.55 14.80
CA ILE A 86 3.39 2.87 13.39
C ILE A 86 3.52 4.38 13.22
N THR A 87 4.45 4.78 12.36
CA THR A 87 4.65 6.18 11.96
C THR A 87 4.13 6.35 10.54
N GLY A 88 3.19 7.26 10.37
CA GLY A 88 2.61 7.60 9.08
C GLY A 88 3.31 8.78 8.41
N THR A 89 3.53 8.68 7.11
CA THR A 89 4.13 9.73 6.27
C THR A 89 3.44 9.79 4.92
N VAL A 90 3.65 10.90 4.21
CA VAL A 90 3.15 11.11 2.85
C VAL A 90 4.36 11.18 1.91
N GLY A 91 4.24 10.60 0.71
CA GLY A 91 5.26 10.68 -0.34
C GLY A 91 5.64 12.13 -0.65
N LYS A 92 6.91 12.38 -1.00
CA LYS A 92 7.44 13.75 -1.15
C LYS A 92 6.67 14.55 -2.20
N TRP A 93 6.26 13.92 -3.30
CA TRP A 93 5.53 14.61 -4.37
C TRP A 93 4.10 14.93 -3.97
N HIS A 94 3.43 14.02 -3.26
CA HIS A 94 2.06 14.23 -2.80
C HIS A 94 1.97 15.20 -1.63
N LEU A 95 2.94 15.19 -0.73
CA LEU A 95 2.95 16.08 0.43
C LEU A 95 2.96 17.57 0.03
N ALA A 96 3.55 17.92 -1.12
CA ALA A 96 3.54 19.28 -1.63
C ALA A 96 2.14 19.80 -1.99
N ALA A 97 1.19 18.90 -2.29
CA ALA A 97 -0.20 19.24 -2.59
C ALA A 97 -1.10 19.31 -1.34
N HIS A 98 -0.55 18.97 -0.16
CA HIS A 98 -1.29 19.00 1.10
C HIS A 98 -1.30 20.40 1.73
N ILE A 99 -2.18 20.60 2.72
CA ILE A 99 -2.18 21.81 3.54
C ILE A 99 -0.83 21.98 4.28
N PRO A 100 -0.37 23.21 4.53
CA PRO A 100 0.97 23.47 5.10
C PRO A 100 1.26 22.74 6.41
N GLU A 101 0.24 22.49 7.24
CA GLU A 101 0.36 21.80 8.52
C GLU A 101 0.75 20.32 8.38
N CYS A 102 0.53 19.71 7.20
CA CYS A 102 0.96 18.35 6.93
C CYS A 102 2.48 18.24 6.81
N PHE A 103 3.14 19.26 6.26
CA PHE A 103 4.57 19.22 5.98
C PHE A 103 5.44 18.87 7.22
N PRO A 104 5.34 19.56 8.37
CA PRO A 104 6.14 19.21 9.54
C PRO A 104 5.73 17.89 10.20
N LYS A 105 4.53 17.35 9.92
CA LYS A 105 3.98 16.17 10.60
C LYS A 105 4.19 14.87 9.83
N PHE A 106 4.14 14.93 8.50
CA PHE A 106 4.10 13.76 7.63
C PHE A 106 5.25 13.70 6.62
N SER A 107 6.19 14.65 6.67
CA SER A 107 7.38 14.62 5.80
C SER A 107 8.33 13.50 6.18
N LEU A 108 8.69 12.70 5.17
CA LEU A 108 9.72 11.66 5.26
C LEU A 108 11.07 12.19 5.74
N ASN A 109 11.38 13.46 5.46
CA ASN A 109 12.66 14.10 5.84
C ASN A 109 12.79 14.34 7.35
N PHE A 110 11.69 14.24 8.11
CA PHE A 110 11.68 14.49 9.55
C PHE A 110 11.55 13.21 10.39
N VAL A 111 11.48 12.05 9.75
CA VAL A 111 11.38 10.76 10.46
C VAL A 111 12.76 10.12 10.55
N GLU A 112 13.19 9.82 11.77
CA GLU A 112 14.49 9.19 12.00
C GLU A 112 14.52 7.75 11.49
N GLY A 113 15.60 7.38 10.79
CA GLY A 113 15.85 6.02 10.32
C GLY A 113 15.20 5.65 8.98
N THR A 114 14.50 6.58 8.32
CA THR A 114 13.90 6.35 6.99
C THR A 114 14.93 6.27 5.87
N GLY A 115 16.04 6.98 6.01
CA GLY A 115 17.00 7.18 4.92
C GLY A 115 16.45 8.11 3.85
N GLU A 116 17.13 8.19 2.71
CA GLU A 116 16.65 8.99 1.57
C GLU A 116 15.67 8.15 0.74
N VAL A 117 14.38 8.41 0.93
CA VAL A 117 13.27 7.71 0.25
C VAL A 117 12.26 8.76 -0.23
N GLU A 118 11.82 8.65 -1.47
CA GLU A 118 10.84 9.59 -2.05
C GLU A 118 9.40 9.26 -1.69
N GLY A 119 9.10 7.97 -1.51
CA GLY A 119 7.75 7.48 -1.21
C GLY A 119 6.93 7.08 -2.43
N GLU A 120 7.52 7.13 -3.64
CA GLU A 120 6.83 6.88 -4.93
C GLU A 120 7.11 5.49 -5.53
N ILE A 121 7.44 4.52 -4.66
CA ILE A 121 7.88 3.20 -5.15
C ILE A 121 6.73 2.45 -5.84
N LEU A 122 5.49 2.66 -5.39
CA LEU A 122 4.33 1.96 -5.93
C LEU A 122 4.02 2.44 -7.35
N GLU A 123 4.13 3.73 -7.63
CA GLU A 123 3.94 4.35 -8.95
C GLU A 123 4.92 3.75 -9.96
N THR A 124 6.16 3.55 -9.55
CA THR A 124 7.19 2.89 -10.37
C THR A 124 6.82 1.43 -10.64
N LEU A 125 6.30 0.73 -9.63
CA LEU A 125 5.87 -0.66 -9.79
C LEU A 125 4.62 -0.79 -10.65
N TRP A 126 3.66 0.11 -10.50
CA TRP A 126 2.44 0.18 -11.31
C TRP A 126 2.76 0.43 -12.78
N SER A 127 3.75 1.28 -13.07
CA SER A 127 4.22 1.47 -14.44
C SER A 127 4.71 0.18 -15.09
N GLY A 128 5.31 -0.74 -14.32
CA GLY A 128 5.68 -2.07 -14.84
C GLY A 128 4.47 -2.97 -15.12
N MET A 129 3.37 -2.78 -14.38
CA MET A 129 2.13 -3.54 -14.56
C MET A 129 1.31 -3.09 -15.78
N ASP A 130 1.58 -1.91 -16.34
CA ASP A 130 0.86 -1.37 -17.51
C ASP A 130 0.95 -2.30 -18.72
N GLU A 131 2.03 -3.07 -18.85
CA GLU A 131 2.23 -4.06 -19.92
C GLU A 131 1.13 -5.13 -19.94
N ILE A 132 0.64 -5.52 -18.76
CA ILE A 132 -0.40 -6.55 -18.62
C ILE A 132 -1.80 -5.97 -18.39
N ALA A 133 -1.92 -4.68 -18.07
CA ALA A 133 -3.20 -4.06 -17.74
C ALA A 133 -4.23 -4.22 -18.88
N ALA A 134 -3.83 -3.94 -20.13
CA ALA A 134 -4.73 -4.01 -21.27
C ALA A 134 -5.19 -5.44 -21.60
N MET A 135 -4.30 -6.44 -21.45
CA MET A 135 -4.68 -7.83 -21.69
C MET A 135 -5.55 -8.39 -20.57
N ALA A 136 -5.27 -8.00 -19.33
CA ALA A 136 -5.97 -8.51 -18.15
C ALA A 136 -7.44 -8.04 -18.10
N GLN A 137 -7.75 -6.85 -18.66
CA GLN A 137 -9.10 -6.28 -18.70
C GLN A 137 -10.17 -7.19 -19.33
N ALA A 138 -9.80 -8.03 -20.29
CA ALA A 138 -10.74 -8.91 -20.99
C ALA A 138 -10.85 -10.31 -20.35
N MET A 139 -10.08 -10.57 -19.29
CA MET A 139 -10.02 -11.88 -18.64
C MET A 139 -11.18 -12.08 -17.65
N LEU A 140 -11.52 -13.34 -17.38
CA LEU A 140 -12.38 -13.70 -16.25
C LEU A 140 -11.69 -13.31 -14.94
N ILE A 141 -12.47 -12.96 -13.91
CA ILE A 141 -11.98 -12.46 -12.61
C ILE A 141 -10.88 -13.35 -12.02
N THR A 142 -11.06 -14.68 -12.05
CA THR A 142 -10.08 -15.62 -11.50
C THR A 142 -8.77 -15.61 -12.29
N HIS A 143 -8.85 -15.61 -13.62
CA HIS A 143 -7.67 -15.59 -14.49
C HIS A 143 -6.96 -14.23 -14.45
N HIS A 144 -7.71 -13.13 -14.36
CA HIS A 144 -7.16 -11.80 -14.11
C HIS A 144 -6.33 -11.76 -12.83
N GLN A 145 -6.85 -12.33 -11.73
CA GLN A 145 -6.11 -12.41 -10.47
C GLN A 145 -4.82 -13.23 -10.61
N GLU A 146 -4.89 -14.41 -11.23
CA GLU A 146 -3.72 -15.26 -11.46
C GLU A 146 -2.62 -14.56 -12.28
N VAL A 147 -2.99 -13.85 -13.35
CA VAL A 147 -2.04 -13.11 -14.20
C VAL A 147 -1.40 -11.94 -13.44
N VAL A 148 -2.18 -11.20 -12.65
CA VAL A 148 -1.65 -10.12 -11.81
C VAL A 148 -0.68 -10.68 -10.77
N ASP A 149 -1.06 -11.76 -10.09
CA ASP A 149 -0.23 -12.40 -9.07
C ASP A 149 1.07 -12.95 -9.67
N ASP A 150 1.02 -13.58 -10.85
CA ASP A 150 2.20 -14.09 -11.57
C ASP A 150 3.19 -12.96 -11.89
N HIS A 151 2.70 -11.85 -12.46
CA HIS A 151 3.55 -10.73 -12.84
C HIS A 151 4.14 -9.99 -11.63
N MET A 152 3.36 -9.82 -10.55
CA MET A 152 3.88 -9.26 -9.30
C MET A 152 4.93 -10.16 -8.65
N ASN A 153 4.74 -11.49 -8.73
CA ASN A 153 5.71 -12.46 -8.21
C ASN A 153 6.99 -12.47 -9.03
N ASP A 154 6.93 -12.38 -10.35
CA ASP A 154 8.10 -12.23 -11.22
C ASP A 154 8.86 -10.92 -10.92
N SER A 155 8.12 -9.82 -10.77
CA SER A 155 8.67 -8.51 -10.37
C SER A 155 9.37 -8.56 -9.01
N ASN A 156 8.86 -9.37 -8.07
CA ASN A 156 9.49 -9.60 -6.78
C ASN A 156 10.71 -10.50 -6.89
N TRP A 157 10.63 -11.58 -7.67
CA TRP A 157 11.72 -12.51 -7.91
C TRP A 157 12.96 -11.79 -8.46
N CYS A 158 12.77 -10.95 -9.49
CA CYS A 158 13.83 -10.15 -10.11
C CYS A 158 14.51 -9.14 -9.17
N LYS A 159 13.91 -8.84 -8.02
CA LYS A 159 14.48 -7.92 -7.01
C LYS A 159 15.16 -8.66 -5.86
N MET A 160 14.83 -9.94 -5.67
CA MET A 160 15.26 -10.74 -4.53
C MET A 160 16.46 -11.64 -4.85
N ILE A 161 16.71 -11.93 -6.13
CA ILE A 161 17.74 -12.83 -6.64
C ILE A 161 18.57 -12.12 -7.70
#